data_AF-A0A7V9US79-F1
#
_entry.id   AF-A0A7V9US79-F1
#
_cell.length_a   1.000
_cell.length_b   1.000
_cell.length_c   1.000
_cell.angle_alpha   90.00
_cell.angle_beta   90.00
_cell.angle_gamma   90.00
#
_symmetry.space_group_name_H-M   'P 1'
#
loop_
_entity.id
_entity.type
_entity.pdbx_description
1 polymer ?
#
loop_
_entity_poly.entity_id
_entity_poly.type
_entity_poly.pdbx_seq_one_letter_code
_entity_poly.pdbx_strand_id
1 'polypeptide(L)' 'MRDSTINVDVANDVVTLRGTVASKAESDKAASVAKGIDGVKSVTNQLKVQPGDSMVNTSNVAKPANANANKR' A
#
# COMPACT_ATOMS: atom_id res chain seq x y z
N MET A 1 13.41 -5.80 -16.87
CA MET A 1 12.48 -6.60 -16.05
C MET A 1 12.33 -5.86 -14.73
N ARG A 2 11.12 -5.74 -14.16
CA ARG A 2 10.93 -5.12 -12.84
C ARG A 2 10.56 -6.24 -11.88
N ASP A 3 11.59 -6.74 -11.20
CA ASP A 3 11.53 -7.82 -10.24
C ASP A 3 11.07 -7.23 -8.90
N SER A 4 9.74 -7.14 -8.72
CA SER A 4 9.16 -6.86 -7.40
C SER A 4 9.52 -8.02 -6.48
N THR A 5 10.54 -7.82 -5.63
CA THR A 5 10.97 -8.82 -4.66
C THR A 5 10.19 -8.65 -3.38
N ILE A 6 9.29 -9.59 -3.10
CA ILE A 6 8.54 -9.69 -1.86
C ILE A 6 9.06 -10.90 -1.10
N ASN A 7 9.64 -10.68 0.07
CA ASN A 7 10.03 -11.73 0.99
C ASN A 7 8.97 -11.85 2.09
N VAL A 8 8.43 -13.06 2.23
CA VAL A 8 7.47 -13.42 3.28
C VAL A 8 8.16 -14.39 4.21
N ASP A 9 8.26 -14.02 5.48
CA ASP A 9 8.85 -14.84 6.54
C ASP A 9 7.80 -15.12 7.62
N VAL A 10 7.75 -16.35 8.12
CA VAL A 10 6.82 -16.75 9.18
C VAL A 10 7.64 -17.37 10.30
N ALA A 11 7.65 -16.71 11.46
CA ALA A 11 8.42 -17.15 12.62
C ALA A 11 7.59 -17.01 13.90
N ASN A 12 7.49 -18.08 14.68
CA ASN A 12 6.79 -18.11 15.98
C ASN A 12 5.38 -17.50 15.93
N ASP A 13 4.52 -17.97 15.02
CA ASP A 13 3.15 -17.45 14.83
C ASP A 13 3.07 -15.99 14.35
N VAL A 14 4.20 -15.36 14.03
CA VAL A 14 4.28 -13.99 13.52
C VAL A 14 4.68 -14.00 12.05
N VAL A 15 3.83 -13.43 11.20
CA VAL A 15 4.15 -13.22 9.78
C VAL A 15 4.82 -11.87 9.61
N THR A 16 5.98 -11.86 8.97
CA THR A 16 6.72 -10.64 8.65
C THR A 16 6.81 -10.50 7.13
N LEU A 17 6.19 -9.45 6.59
CA LEU A 17 6.25 -9.13 5.17
C LEU A 17 7.25 -8.02 4.93
N ARG A 18 8.29 -8.27 4.12
CA ARG A 18 9.34 -7.31 3.79
C ARG A 18 9.58 -7.26 2.29
N GLY A 19 9.73 -6.07 1.75
CA GLY A 19 9.98 -5.89 0.32
C GLY A 19 9.35 -4.62 -0.22
N THR A 20 9.35 -4.52 -1.54
CA THR A 20 8.81 -3.38 -2.28
C THR A 20 7.70 -3.86 -3.20
N VAL A 21 6.52 -3.26 -3.07
CA VAL A 21 5.35 -3.60 -3.88
C VAL A 21 4.97 -2.45 -4.80
N ALA A 22 4.42 -2.77 -5.97
CA ALA A 22 4.08 -1.77 -6.97
C ALA A 22 2.81 -0.98 -6.63
N SER A 23 1.95 -1.51 -5.76
CA SER A 23 0.67 -0.87 -5.42
C SER A 23 0.10 -1.31 -4.07
N LYS A 24 -0.79 -0.49 -3.50
CA LYS A 24 -1.45 -0.78 -2.22
C LYS A 24 -2.28 -2.07 -2.28
N ALA A 25 -2.88 -2.37 -3.43
CA ALA A 25 -3.60 -3.62 -3.66
C ALA A 25 -2.73 -4.87 -3.44
N GLU A 26 -1.47 -4.85 -3.86
CA GLU A 26 -0.51 -5.95 -3.57
C GLU A 26 -0.26 -6.08 -2.07
N SER A 27 -0.06 -4.96 -1.36
CA SER A 27 0.14 -4.99 0.10
C SER A 27 -1.06 -5.56 0.85
N ASP A 28 -2.28 -5.25 0.39
CA ASP A 28 -3.53 -5.70 1.01
C ASP A 28 -3.77 -7.20 0.78
N LYS A 29 -3.49 -7.65 -0.45
CA LYS A 29 -3.53 -9.07 -0.81
C LYS A 29 -2.52 -9.87 0.01
N ALA A 30 -1.30 -9.35 0.18
CA ALA A 30 -0.27 -9.98 0.98
C ALA A 30 -0.67 -10.06 2.47
N ALA A 31 -1.30 -9.03 3.01
CA ALA A 31 -1.84 -9.03 4.38
C ALA A 31 -2.99 -10.05 4.54
N SER A 32 -3.87 -10.18 3.55
CA SER A 32 -4.95 -11.17 3.58
C SER A 32 -4.43 -12.61 3.51
N VAL A 33 -3.42 -12.86 2.66
CA VAL A 33 -2.76 -14.16 2.60
C VAL A 33 -2.10 -14.49 3.94
N ALA A 34 -1.37 -13.53 4.53
CA ALA A 34 -0.73 -13.69 5.83
C ALA A 34 -1.71 -13.99 6.97
N LYS A 35 -2.91 -13.38 6.95
CA LYS A 35 -3.96 -13.64 7.95
C LYS A 35 -4.65 -14.99 7.77
N GLY A 36 -4.63 -15.55 6.56
CA GLY A 36 -5.21 -16.86 6.27
C GLY A 36 -4.31 -18.05 6.60
N ILE A 37 -3.08 -17.79 7.07
CA ILE A 37 -2.15 -18.85 7.46
C ILE A 37 -2.57 -19.38 8.83
N ASP A 38 -2.87 -20.67 8.88
CA ASP A 38 -3.25 -21.37 10.10
C ASP A 38 -2.10 -21.29 11.13
N GLY A 39 -2.39 -20.81 12.34
CA GLY A 39 -1.40 -20.61 13.40
C GLY A 39 -0.88 -19.18 13.56
N VAL A 40 -1.24 -18.22 12.71
CA VAL A 40 -0.76 -16.83 12.84
C VAL A 40 -1.47 -16.07 13.96
N LYS A 41 -0.69 -15.61 14.95
CA LYS A 41 -1.13 -14.71 16.03
C LYS A 41 -0.93 -13.24 15.70
N SER A 42 0.05 -12.89 14.88
CA SER A 42 0.35 -11.50 14.55
C SER A 42 0.92 -11.32 13.15
N VAL A 43 0.61 -10.20 12.51
CA VAL A 43 1.10 -9.87 11.17
C VAL A 43 1.81 -8.52 11.21
N THR A 44 3.10 -8.55 10.93
CA THR A 44 3.97 -7.38 10.80
C THR A 44 4.17 -7.07 9.32
N ASN A 45 3.53 -5.99 8.85
CA ASN A 45 3.68 -5.52 7.48
C ASN A 45 4.76 -4.42 7.42
N GLN A 46 5.89 -4.74 6.78
CA GLN A 46 7.00 -3.81 6.50
C GLN A 46 7.19 -3.62 4.98
N LEU A 47 6.14 -3.80 4.18
CA LEU A 47 6.17 -3.59 2.74
C LEU A 47 6.20 -2.09 2.44
N LYS A 48 7.17 -1.67 1.62
CA LYS A 48 7.19 -0.33 1.03
C LYS A 48 6.41 -0.33 -0.27
N VAL A 49 5.30 0.40 -0.30
CA VAL A 49 4.59 0.66 -1.55
C VAL A 49 5.40 1.70 -2.32
N GLN A 50 6.06 1.29 -3.40
CA GLN A 50 6.70 2.19 -4.33
C GLN A 50 5.88 2.19 -5.62
N PRO A 51 4.81 2.99 -5.68
CA PRO A 51 4.13 3.19 -6.95
C PRO A 51 5.13 3.86 -7.88
N GLY A 52 5.57 3.14 -8.91
CA GLY A 52 6.46 3.65 -9.96
C GLY A 52 5.91 4.89 -10.68
N ASP A 53 4.63 5.21 -10.46
CA ASP A 53 3.93 6.37 -10.99
C ASP A 53 3.07 7.02 -9.88
N SER A 54 3.71 7.63 -8.89
CA SER A 54 3.03 8.59 -8.01
C SER A 54 2.95 9.96 -8.68
N MET A 55 2.28 10.04 -9.84
CA MET A 55 1.88 11.31 -10.45
C MET A 55 0.39 11.30 -10.82
N VAL A 56 -0.47 10.93 -9.86
CA VAL A 56 -1.87 11.41 -9.84
C VAL A 56 -2.36 11.42 -8.39
N ASN A 57 -1.82 12.37 -7.61
CA ASN A 57 -2.53 12.81 -6.42
C ASN A 57 -3.62 13.82 -6.84
N THR A 58 -4.62 13.30 -7.57
CA THR A 58 -5.89 13.99 -7.87
C THR A 58 -6.76 14.04 -6.60
N SER A 59 -6.18 13.97 -5.40
CA SER A 59 -6.87 14.31 -4.14
C SER A 59 -6.73 15.80 -3.78
N ASN A 60 -6.01 16.59 -4.59
CA ASN A 60 -6.06 18.06 -4.56
C ASN A 60 -7.18 18.67 -5.44
N VAL A 61 -8.07 17.89 -6.07
CA VAL A 61 -9.34 18.42 -6.65
C VAL A 61 -10.45 18.59 -5.61
N ALA A 62 -10.18 18.36 -4.33
CA ALA A 62 -11.11 18.67 -3.24
C ALA A 62 -10.93 20.10 -2.69
N LYS A 63 -11.00 21.11 -3.57
CA LYS A 63 -11.59 22.42 -3.25
C LYS A 63 -11.99 23.10 -4.56
N PRO A 64 -13.23 22.98 -5.04
CA PRO A 64 -13.74 23.91 -6.04
C PRO A 64 -13.86 25.29 -5.38
N ALA A 65 -12.74 25.99 -5.20
CA ALA A 65 -12.72 27.40 -4.88
C ALA A 65 -12.95 28.20 -6.17
N ASN A 66 -14.05 27.92 -6.88
CA ASN A 66 -14.63 28.91 -7.78
C ASN A 66 -15.38 29.93 -6.91
N ALA A 67 -14.63 30.88 -6.37
CA ALA A 67 -15.18 32.16 -5.97
C ALA A 67 -14.59 33.20 -6.92
N ASN A 68 -14.96 33.13 -8.20
CA ASN A 68 -14.82 34.26 -9.11
C ASN A 68 -15.75 35.39 -8.63
N ALA A 69 -15.24 36.19 -7.70
CA ALA A 69 -15.87 37.44 -7.27
C ALA A 69 -15.31 38.62 -8.09
N ASN A 70 -15.31 38.53 -9.42
CA ASN A 70 -15.28 39.73 -10.25
C ASN A 70 -16.72 40.15 -10.57
N LYS A 71 -17.31 40.96 -9.68
CA LYS A 71 -18.48 41.78 -10.05
C LYS A 71 -18.45 43.13 -9.29
N ARG A 72 -17.82 44.08 -9.98
CA ARG A 72 -18.06 45.55 -10.02
C ARG A 72 -17.81 46.36 -8.75
#